data_AF-A0A946VCD0-F1
#
_entry.id   AF-A0A946VCD0-F1
#
_cell.length_a   1.000
_cell.length_b   1.000
_cell.length_c   1.000
_cell.angle_alpha   90.00
_cell.angle_beta   90.00
_cell.angle_gamma   90.00
#
_symmetry.space_group_name_H-M   'P 1'
#
loop_
_entity.id
_entity.type
_entity.pdbx_description
1 polymer ?
#
loop_
_entity_poly.entity_id
_entity_poly.type
_entity_poly.pdbx_seq_one_letter_code
_entity_poly.pdbx_strand_id
1 'polypeptide(L)'
;GHILFGYNLQFLSMIGFLALTGIVVNDSLILIDFAKKKMADGEDCFDALVEAGRVRIRPILLTTVTTFLGISPLIFFASGQTAFLSPMAVSLGFGLIFATMLILVVLPCFYMIADDLRNYTSAKIRSMKESPA
;
A
#
# COMPACT_ATOMS: atom_id res chain seq x y z
N GLY A 1 14.50 -0.23 -7.97
CA GLY A 1 14.46 -0.32 -9.44
C GLY A 1 15.56 0.50 -10.06
N HIS A 2 15.43 1.83 -10.06
CA HIS A 2 16.34 2.75 -10.75
C HIS A 2 17.83 2.52 -10.48
N ILE A 3 18.22 2.41 -9.20
CA ILE A 3 19.61 2.14 -8.81
C ILE A 3 20.12 0.80 -9.39
N LEU A 4 19.29 -0.24 -9.38
CA LEU A 4 19.66 -1.57 -9.89
C LEU A 4 19.89 -1.57 -11.40
N PHE A 5 19.16 -0.74 -12.15
CA PHE A 5 19.25 -0.65 -13.61
C PHE A 5 20.08 0.55 -14.09
N GLY A 6 20.70 1.31 -13.17
CA GLY A 6 21.49 2.49 -13.50
C GLY A 6 20.69 3.65 -14.10
N TYR A 7 19.37 3.70 -13.90
CA TYR A 7 18.53 4.80 -14.40
C TYR A 7 18.52 5.99 -13.44
N ASN A 8 18.72 7.19 -13.98
CA ASN A 8 18.43 8.43 -13.26
C ASN A 8 16.91 8.63 -13.08
N LEU A 9 16.53 9.40 -12.07
CA LEU A 9 15.15 9.86 -11.95
C LEU A 9 14.87 10.90 -13.03
N GLN A 10 13.87 10.61 -13.86
CA GLN A 10 13.47 11.46 -14.98
C GLN A 10 11.96 11.73 -14.92
N PHE A 11 11.47 12.65 -15.75
CA PHE A 11 10.05 12.97 -15.82
C PHE A 11 9.17 11.72 -15.98
N LEU A 12 9.58 10.78 -16.84
CA LEU A 12 8.82 9.56 -17.05
C LEU A 12 8.82 8.61 -15.85
N SER A 13 9.87 8.63 -15.02
CA SER A 13 9.90 7.92 -13.74
C SER A 13 8.85 8.45 -12.78
N MET A 14 8.61 9.76 -12.81
CA MET A 14 7.57 10.42 -12.01
C MET A 14 6.17 10.03 -12.49
N ILE A 15 5.95 9.90 -13.80
CA ILE A 15 4.69 9.37 -14.34
C ILE A 15 4.45 7.94 -13.86
N GLY A 16 5.49 7.09 -13.86
CA GLY A 16 5.42 5.74 -13.31
C GLY A 16 5.07 5.71 -11.82
N PHE A 17 5.63 6.64 -11.04
CA PHE A 17 5.31 6.81 -9.62
C PHE A 17 3.86 7.30 -9.39
N LEU A 18 3.37 8.22 -10.22
CA LEU A 18 1.98 8.68 -10.15
C LEU A 18 1.01 7.53 -10.42
N ALA A 19 1.26 6.72 -11.46
CA ALA A 19 0.47 5.54 -11.76
C ALA A 19 0.51 4.51 -10.63
N LEU A 20 1.70 4.27 -10.06
CA LEU A 20 1.88 3.40 -8.89
C LEU A 20 1.02 3.84 -7.70
N THR A 21 0.95 5.15 -7.44
CA THR A 21 0.16 5.70 -6.32
C THR A 21 -1.31 5.27 -6.42
N GLY A 22 -1.89 5.28 -7.62
CA GLY A 22 -3.27 4.80 -7.83
C GLY A 22 -3.45 3.32 -7.48
N ILE A 23 -2.49 2.48 -7.86
CA ILE A 23 -2.52 1.04 -7.54
C ILE A 23 -2.44 0.84 -6.01
N VAL A 24 -1.51 1.53 -5.36
CA VAL A 24 -1.29 1.46 -3.90
C VAL A 24 -2.52 1.91 -3.12
N VAL A 25 -3.16 3.00 -3.54
CA VAL A 25 -4.40 3.49 -2.91
C VAL A 25 -5.53 2.48 -3.07
N ASN A 26 -5.67 1.85 -4.24
CA ASN A 26 -6.70 0.84 -4.45
C ASN A 26 -6.50 -0.39 -3.55
N ASP A 27 -5.28 -0.93 -3.50
CA ASP A 27 -4.97 -2.12 -2.70
C ASP A 27 -5.12 -1.86 -1.19
N SER A 28 -4.67 -0.69 -0.73
CA SER A 28 -4.81 -0.27 0.68
C SER A 28 -6.27 -0.02 1.07
N LEU A 29 -7.06 0.61 0.21
CA LEU A 29 -8.48 0.87 0.46
C LEU A 29 -9.24 -0.45 0.64
N ILE A 30 -9.03 -1.42 -0.25
CA ILE A 30 -9.72 -2.71 -0.18
C ILE A 30 -9.38 -3.47 1.12
N LEU A 31 -8.12 -3.39 1.58
CA LEU A 31 -7.69 -4.00 2.84
C LEU A 31 -8.38 -3.36 4.04
N ILE A 32 -8.31 -2.03 4.14
CA ILE A 32 -8.87 -1.28 5.27
C ILE A 32 -10.41 -1.31 5.26
N ASP A 33 -11.06 -1.27 4.11
CA ASP A 33 -12.52 -1.40 4.00
C ASP A 33 -13.01 -2.76 4.53
N PHE A 34 -12.27 -3.84 4.22
CA PHE A 34 -12.59 -5.16 4.77
C PHE A 34 -12.38 -5.20 6.29
N ALA A 35 -11.26 -4.67 6.79
CA ALA A 35 -11.01 -4.60 8.23
C ALA A 35 -12.09 -3.79 8.96
N LYS A 36 -12.50 -2.64 8.40
CA LYS A 36 -13.57 -1.81 8.98
C LYS A 36 -14.92 -2.52 9.02
N LYS A 37 -15.27 -3.30 8.00
CA LYS A 37 -16.49 -4.12 8.01
C LYS A 37 -16.44 -5.14 9.15
N LYS A 38 -15.30 -5.79 9.34
CA LYS A 38 -15.06 -6.75 10.42
C LYS A 38 -15.17 -6.12 11.81
N MET A 39 -14.61 -4.93 11.99
CA MET A 39 -14.77 -4.15 13.23
C MET A 39 -16.23 -3.72 13.45
N ALA A 40 -16.97 -3.40 12.39
CA ALA A 40 -18.39 -3.06 12.49
C ALA A 40 -19.27 -4.26 12.89
N ASP A 41 -18.83 -5.47 12.55
CA ASP A 41 -19.44 -6.74 12.99
C ASP A 41 -19.06 -7.11 14.45
N GLY A 42 -18.24 -6.29 15.11
CA GLY A 42 -17.86 -6.44 16.52
C GLY A 42 -16.51 -7.12 16.77
N GLU A 43 -15.72 -7.41 15.73
CA GLU A 43 -14.35 -7.92 15.90
C GLU A 43 -13.42 -6.83 16.46
N ASP A 44 -12.43 -7.24 17.27
CA ASP A 44 -11.38 -6.33 17.75
C ASP A 44 -10.53 -5.82 16.57
N CYS A 45 -9.94 -4.62 16.71
CA CYS A 45 -9.12 -3.99 15.68
C CYS A 45 -7.99 -4.92 15.19
N PHE A 46 -7.32 -5.61 16.11
CA PHE A 46 -6.22 -6.52 15.77
C PHE A 46 -6.72 -7.70 14.95
N ASP A 47 -7.75 -8.41 15.43
CA ASP A 47 -8.29 -9.60 14.78
C ASP A 47 -8.85 -9.27 13.39
N ALA A 48 -9.56 -8.13 13.28
CA ALA A 48 -10.10 -7.64 12.03
C ALA A 48 -9.02 -7.37 10.97
N LEU A 49 -7.88 -6.78 11.38
CA LEU A 49 -6.75 -6.52 10.48
C LEU A 49 -6.03 -7.79 10.06
N VAL A 50 -5.87 -8.76 10.96
CA VAL A 50 -5.25 -10.05 10.65
C VAL A 50 -6.09 -10.83 9.64
N GLU A 51 -7.41 -10.91 9.86
CA GLU A 51 -8.31 -11.59 8.93
C GLU A 51 -8.41 -10.85 7.59
N ALA A 52 -8.41 -9.51 7.60
CA ALA A 52 -8.31 -8.70 6.38
C ALA A 52 -7.05 -9.04 5.58
N GLY A 53 -5.89 -9.09 6.24
CA GLY A 53 -4.63 -9.48 5.61
C GLY A 53 -4.71 -10.87 5.00
N ARG A 54 -5.22 -11.85 5.74
CA ARG A 54 -5.36 -13.25 5.29
C ARG A 54 -6.25 -13.40 4.06
N VAL A 55 -7.38 -12.71 4.01
CA VAL A 55 -8.31 -12.79 2.88
C VAL A 55 -7.77 -12.02 1.66
N ARG A 56 -7.08 -10.90 1.88
CA ARG A 56 -6.67 -9.98 0.81
C ARG A 56 -5.27 -10.23 0.25
N ILE A 57 -4.40 -10.95 0.96
CA ILE A 57 -3.02 -11.20 0.51
C ILE A 57 -2.99 -11.87 -0.87
N ARG A 58 -3.87 -12.85 -1.14
CA ARG A 58 -3.91 -13.55 -2.43
C ARG A 58 -4.28 -12.61 -3.59
N PRO A 59 -5.42 -11.87 -3.53
CA PRO A 59 -5.73 -10.86 -4.54
C PRO A 59 -4.63 -9.82 -4.76
N ILE A 60 -4.07 -9.23 -3.69
CA ILE A 60 -3.07 -8.15 -3.79
C ILE A 60 -1.79 -8.67 -4.45
N LEU A 61 -1.33 -9.87 -4.07
CA LEU A 61 -0.17 -10.50 -4.70
C LEU A 61 -0.43 -10.81 -6.18
N LEU A 62 -1.64 -11.28 -6.54
CA LEU A 62 -1.98 -11.58 -7.92
C LEU A 62 -1.96 -10.33 -8.79
N THR A 63 -2.50 -9.20 -8.32
CA THR A 63 -2.41 -7.91 -9.01
C THR A 63 -0.94 -7.50 -9.18
N THR A 64 -0.16 -7.55 -8.10
CA THR A 64 1.27 -7.21 -8.10
C THR A 64 2.03 -8.00 -9.15
N VAL A 65 1.88 -9.33 -9.13
CA VAL A 65 2.56 -10.23 -10.06
C VAL A 65 2.10 -9.98 -11.49
N THR A 66 0.79 -9.86 -11.73
CA THR A 66 0.24 -9.64 -13.07
C THR A 66 0.74 -8.33 -13.66
N THR A 67 0.72 -7.24 -12.89
CA THR A 67 1.22 -5.94 -13.34
C THR A 67 2.73 -5.98 -13.59
N PHE A 68 3.50 -6.56 -12.66
CA PHE A 68 4.95 -6.66 -12.83
C PHE A 68 5.34 -7.46 -14.08
N LEU A 69 4.70 -8.62 -14.29
CA LEU A 69 4.93 -9.44 -15.48
C LEU A 69 4.50 -8.70 -16.75
N GLY A 70 3.36 -8.00 -16.73
CA GLY A 70 2.87 -7.23 -17.87
C GLY A 70 3.83 -6.13 -18.34
N ILE A 71 4.54 -5.47 -17.41
CA ILE A 71 5.51 -4.42 -17.74
C ILE A 71 6.95 -4.91 -17.83
N SER A 72 7.23 -6.15 -17.39
CA SER A 72 8.59 -6.72 -17.38
C SER A 72 9.30 -6.65 -18.74
N PRO A 73 8.64 -6.82 -19.90
CA PRO A 73 9.33 -6.69 -21.18
C PRO A 73 9.90 -5.28 -21.41
N LEU A 74 9.22 -4.24 -20.91
CA LEU A 74 9.72 -2.86 -20.98
C LEU A 74 10.88 -2.58 -20.01
N ILE A 75 10.97 -3.36 -18.92
CA ILE A 75 12.07 -3.28 -17.98
C ILE A 75 13.34 -3.91 -18.57
N PHE A 76 13.22 -5.10 -19.16
CA PHE A 76 14.38 -5.91 -19.54
C PHE A 76 14.78 -5.81 -21.01
N PHE A 77 13.82 -5.54 -21.92
CA PHE A 77 14.03 -5.67 -23.36
C PHE A 77 13.68 -4.39 -24.15
N ALA A 78 13.41 -3.27 -23.48
CA ALA A 78 13.14 -2.00 -24.17
C ALA A 78 14.37 -1.52 -24.95
N SER A 79 14.15 -1.09 -26.20
CA SER A 79 15.21 -0.70 -27.13
C SER A 79 14.70 0.29 -28.18
N GLY A 80 15.61 1.00 -28.86
CA GLY A 80 15.25 1.97 -29.90
C GLY A 80 14.21 2.99 -29.41
N GLN A 81 13.07 3.03 -30.09
CA GLN A 81 11.97 3.95 -29.75
C GLN A 81 11.27 3.62 -28.42
N THR A 82 11.42 2.44 -27.81
CA THR A 82 10.77 2.14 -26.51
C THR A 82 11.69 2.37 -25.31
N ALA A 83 12.97 2.65 -25.53
CA ALA A 83 13.95 2.82 -24.46
C ALA A 83 13.58 3.95 -23.47
N PHE A 84 12.93 5.02 -23.97
CA PHE A 84 12.49 6.11 -23.11
C PHE A 84 11.40 5.70 -22.11
N LEU A 85 10.62 4.64 -22.39
CA LEU A 85 9.58 4.09 -21.49
C LEU A 85 10.15 3.23 -20.36
N SER A 86 11.40 2.74 -20.50
CA SER A 86 11.98 1.81 -19.53
C SER A 86 12.11 2.41 -18.12
N PRO A 87 12.59 3.67 -17.93
CA PRO A 87 12.61 4.31 -16.61
C PRO A 87 11.24 4.42 -15.94
N MET A 88 10.16 4.54 -16.72
CA MET A 88 8.79 4.56 -16.20
C MET A 88 8.38 3.17 -15.71
N ALA A 89 8.62 2.13 -16.53
CA ALA A 89 8.32 0.74 -16.19
C ALA A 89 9.11 0.27 -14.95
N VAL A 90 10.39 0.68 -14.83
CA VAL A 90 11.23 0.38 -13.66
C VAL A 90 10.67 1.02 -12.39
N SER A 91 10.24 2.28 -12.46
CA SER A 91 9.60 2.97 -11.33
C SER A 91 8.34 2.23 -10.87
N LEU A 92 7.44 1.91 -11.82
CA LEU A 92 6.17 1.25 -11.52
C LEU A 92 6.36 -0.17 -11.01
N GLY A 93 7.16 -1.01 -11.68
CA GLY A 93 7.29 -2.44 -11.36
C GLY A 93 7.96 -2.69 -10.02
N PHE A 94 9.13 -2.09 -9.80
CA PHE A 94 9.83 -2.26 -8.52
C PHE A 94 9.13 -1.52 -7.40
N GLY A 95 8.55 -0.35 -7.70
CA GLY A 95 7.75 0.39 -6.73
C GLY A 95 6.53 -0.40 -6.29
N LEU A 96 5.87 -1.14 -7.19
CA LEU A 96 4.72 -1.97 -6.86
C LEU A 96 5.10 -3.13 -5.94
N ILE A 97 6.16 -3.88 -6.25
CA ILE A 97 6.64 -4.98 -5.39
C ILE A 97 6.94 -4.46 -3.98
N PHE A 98 7.63 -3.32 -3.89
CA PHE A 98 7.96 -2.70 -2.61
C PHE A 98 6.70 -2.21 -1.88
N ALA A 99 5.79 -1.53 -2.57
CA ALA A 99 4.57 -1.01 -1.97
C ALA A 99 3.65 -2.13 -1.48
N THR A 100 3.58 -3.27 -2.17
CA THR A 100 2.82 -4.43 -1.71
C THR A 100 3.29 -4.94 -0.35
N MET A 101 4.62 -4.96 -0.11
CA MET A 101 5.14 -5.26 1.23
C MET A 101 4.71 -4.22 2.27
N LEU A 102 4.73 -2.93 1.93
CA LEU A 102 4.26 -1.88 2.83
C LEU A 102 2.76 -2.01 3.13
N ILE A 103 1.93 -2.31 2.13
CA ILE A 103 0.47 -2.44 2.31
C ILE A 103 0.13 -3.64 3.19
N LEU A 104 0.83 -4.76 3.06
CA LEU A 104 0.49 -5.97 3.84
C LEU A 104 1.01 -5.94 5.28
N VAL A 105 2.09 -5.20 5.55
CA VAL A 105 2.73 -5.19 6.88
C VAL A 105 2.59 -3.82 7.53
N VAL A 106 3.10 -2.79 6.87
CA VAL A 106 3.25 -1.46 7.44
C VAL A 106 1.89 -0.78 7.62
N LEU A 107 0.99 -0.91 6.64
CA LEU A 107 -0.33 -0.28 6.70
C LEU A 107 -1.21 -0.79 7.87
N PRO A 108 -1.34 -2.12 8.13
CA PRO A 108 -2.01 -2.61 9.34
C PRO A 108 -1.40 -2.07 10.63
N CYS A 109 -0.07 -2.06 10.75
CA CYS A 109 0.61 -1.53 11.93
C CYS A 109 0.31 -0.04 12.15
N PHE A 110 0.36 0.77 11.09
CA PHE A 110 -0.01 2.18 11.17
C PHE A 110 -1.47 2.39 11.55
N TYR A 111 -2.37 1.53 11.04
CA TYR A 111 -3.77 1.59 11.41
C TYR A 111 -3.99 1.27 12.89
N MET A 112 -3.32 0.25 13.43
CA MET A 112 -3.37 -0.08 14.87
C MET A 112 -2.88 1.08 15.74
N ILE A 113 -1.74 1.68 15.40
CA ILE A 113 -1.20 2.83 16.13
C ILE A 113 -2.20 4.00 16.11
N ALA A 114 -2.86 4.23 14.98
CA ALA A 114 -3.87 5.27 14.87
C ALA A 114 -5.13 4.96 15.73
N ASP A 115 -5.54 3.69 15.80
CA ASP A 115 -6.66 3.27 16.65
C ASP A 115 -6.32 3.40 18.14
N ASP A 116 -5.13 2.96 18.56
CA ASP A 116 -4.64 3.13 19.94
C ASP A 116 -4.59 4.59 20.36
N LEU A 117 -4.08 5.48 19.49
CA LEU A 117 -4.02 6.91 19.75
C LEU A 117 -5.41 7.53 19.87
N ARG A 118 -6.36 7.09 19.04
CA ARG A 118 -7.76 7.51 19.12
C ARG A 118 -8.39 7.05 20.43
N ASN A 119 -8.21 5.80 20.82
CA ASN A 119 -8.74 5.24 22.06
C ASN A 119 -8.16 5.94 23.30
N TYR A 120 -6.86 6.21 23.32
CA TYR A 120 -6.20 6.98 24.38
C TYR A 120 -6.74 8.41 24.49
N THR A 121 -6.92 9.08 23.36
CA THR A 121 -7.44 10.46 23.32
C THR A 121 -8.90 10.51 23.78
N SER A 122 -9.75 9.58 23.34
CA SER A 122 -11.15 9.47 23.77
C SER A 122 -11.27 9.17 25.26
N ALA A 123 -10.45 8.28 25.80
CA ALA A 123 -10.41 7.99 27.23
C ALA A 123 -10.00 9.21 28.06
N LYS A 124 -8.98 9.95 27.61
CA LYS A 124 -8.51 11.18 28.28
C LYS A 124 -9.56 12.29 28.29
N ILE A 125 -10.27 12.50 27.17
CA ILE A 125 -11.34 13.49 27.08
C ILE A 125 -12.51 13.13 28.01
N ARG A 126 -12.88 11.84 28.09
CA ARG A 126 -13.94 11.38 28.99
C ARG A 126 -13.57 11.56 30.46
N SER A 127 -12.34 11.23 30.83
CA SER A 127 -11.81 11.45 32.19
C SER A 127 -11.81 12.94 32.59
N MET A 128 -11.52 13.86 31.66
CA MET A 128 -11.59 15.31 31.93
C MET A 128 -13.02 15.82 32.12
N LYS A 129 -14.01 15.20 31.49
CA LYS A 129 -15.43 15.57 31.62
C LYS A 129 -16.07 15.03 32.90
N GLU A 130 -15.52 13.96 33.47
CA GLU A 130 -16.01 13.31 34.69
C GLU A 130 -15.36 13.85 35.98
N SER A 131 -14.42 14.80 35.92
CA SER A 131 -13.87 15.49 37.11
C SER A 131 -14.85 16.58 37.58
N PRO A 132 -15.58 16.39 38.69
CA PRO A 132 -16.45 17.42 39.24
C PRO A 132 -15.59 18.54 39.83
N ALA A 133 -16.05 19.79 39.67
CA ALA A 133 -15.62 20.89 40.53
C ALA A 133 -16.11 20.67 41.97
#